data_AF-A0A2N9J9P0-F1
#
_entry.id   AF-A0A2N9J9P0-F1
#
_cell.length_a   1.000
_cell.length_b   1.000
_cell.length_c   1.000
_cell.angle_alpha   90.00
_cell.angle_beta   90.00
_cell.angle_gamma   90.00
#
_symmetry.space_group_name_H-M   'P 1'
#
loop_
_entity.id
_entity.type
_entity.pdbx_description
1 polymer ?
#
loop_
_entity_poly.entity_id
_entity_poly.type
_entity_poly.pdbx_seq_one_letter_code
_entity_poly.pdbx_strand_id
1 'polypeptide(L)'
;MNSNSYYCDEHYNNTYPCAHGVAYYGRGALPIYWNYNYGEAGKALKVDLLNHPEYIEQNATLAFQVAIWRWMTPIKEHQPSAHDVFIGYWKPTKNDTLANRVSGFGATMNVLYGDIVCGQGDNDSMNNIISHYLYYLDLMGVG
;
A
#
# COMPACT_ATOMS: atom_id res chain seq x y z
N MET A 1 -10.23 19.24 8.16
CA MET A 1 -10.54 17.89 7.63
C MET A 1 -11.07 18.09 6.22
N ASN A 2 -10.21 17.99 5.20
CA ASN A 2 -10.67 18.07 3.82
C ASN A 2 -11.20 16.69 3.44
N SER A 3 -12.49 16.45 3.68
CA SER A 3 -13.15 15.16 3.46
C SER A 3 -13.36 14.94 1.97
N ASN A 4 -12.29 14.71 1.22
CA ASN A 4 -12.42 14.25 -0.14
C ASN A 4 -12.84 12.77 -0.12
N SER A 5 -14.13 12.53 0.13
CA SER A 5 -14.74 11.19 0.24
C SER A 5 -14.47 10.31 -0.99
N TYR A 6 -14.10 10.92 -2.12
CA TYR A 6 -13.79 10.25 -3.36
C TYR A 6 -12.33 9.82 -3.49
N TYR A 7 -11.45 10.18 -2.54
CA TYR A 7 -10.00 9.94 -2.63
C TYR A 7 -9.44 10.39 -3.98
N CYS A 8 -9.84 11.57 -4.44
CA CYS A 8 -9.33 12.16 -5.67
C CYS A 8 -8.27 13.21 -5.31
N ASP A 9 -7.04 13.04 -5.76
CA ASP A 9 -6.00 14.06 -5.62
C ASP A 9 -5.89 14.84 -6.94
N GLU A 10 -6.36 16.08 -6.91
CA GLU A 10 -6.36 16.98 -8.06
C GLU A 10 -4.95 17.36 -8.53
N HIS A 11 -3.93 17.23 -7.67
CA HIS A 11 -2.54 17.47 -8.06
C HIS A 11 -2.10 16.55 -9.20
N TYR A 12 -2.65 15.34 -9.25
CA TYR A 12 -2.34 14.33 -10.25
C TYR A 12 -3.26 14.38 -11.47
N ASN A 13 -4.21 15.31 -11.58
CA ASN A 13 -5.21 15.30 -12.64
C ASN A 13 -4.64 15.38 -14.06
N ASN A 14 -3.45 15.97 -14.25
CA ASN A 14 -2.80 16.03 -15.55
C ASN A 14 -2.34 14.65 -16.06
N THR A 15 -2.08 13.70 -15.15
CA THR A 15 -1.57 12.36 -15.48
C THR A 15 -2.64 11.29 -15.22
N TYR A 16 -3.36 11.42 -14.11
CA TYR A 16 -4.40 10.52 -13.62
C TYR A 16 -5.66 11.32 -13.26
N PRO A 17 -6.39 11.84 -14.26
CA PRO A 17 -7.60 12.62 -14.03
C PRO A 17 -8.64 11.79 -13.27
N CYS A 18 -9.27 12.41 -12.27
CA CYS A 18 -10.39 11.77 -11.58
C CYS A 18 -11.59 11.62 -12.53
N ALA A 19 -12.00 10.38 -12.75
CA ALA A 19 -13.14 10.07 -13.59
C ALA A 19 -14.45 10.52 -12.94
N HIS A 20 -15.39 11.01 -13.75
CA HIS A 20 -16.65 11.56 -13.25
C HIS A 20 -17.51 10.47 -12.58
N GLY A 21 -17.95 10.73 -11.34
CA GLY A 21 -18.75 9.77 -10.56
C GLY A 21 -17.95 8.61 -9.97
N VAL A 22 -16.62 8.61 -10.10
CA VAL A 22 -15.75 7.55 -9.61
C VAL A 22 -15.14 7.92 -8.27
N ALA A 23 -15.10 6.94 -7.35
CA ALA A 23 -14.45 7.07 -6.05
C ALA A 23 -13.29 6.08 -5.92
N TYR A 24 -12.14 6.54 -5.44
CA TYR A 24 -10.88 5.79 -5.32
C TYR A 24 -10.59 5.36 -3.88
N TYR A 25 -11.62 4.96 -3.13
CA TYR A 25 -11.46 4.36 -1.81
C TYR A 25 -10.76 2.99 -1.89
N GLY A 26 -10.40 2.43 -0.73
CA GLY A 26 -9.63 1.20 -0.62
C GLY A 26 -10.32 0.00 -1.25
N ARG A 27 -9.66 -0.64 -2.22
CA ARG A 27 -10.11 -1.90 -2.85
C ARG A 27 -8.97 -2.89 -3.00
N GLY A 28 -9.32 -4.18 -2.99
CA GLY A 28 -8.38 -5.28 -3.15
C GLY A 28 -7.88 -5.86 -1.83
N ALA A 29 -7.14 -6.97 -1.91
CA ALA A 29 -6.67 -7.70 -0.72
C ALA A 29 -5.62 -6.91 0.08
N LEU A 30 -4.78 -6.15 -0.62
CA LEU A 30 -3.92 -5.10 -0.05
C LEU A 30 -4.42 -3.77 -0.62
N PRO A 31 -5.25 -3.01 0.11
CA PRO A 31 -6.02 -1.91 -0.46
C PRO A 31 -5.15 -0.81 -1.07
N ILE A 32 -5.53 -0.37 -2.27
CA ILE A 32 -5.00 0.86 -2.88
C ILE A 32 -6.03 2.00 -2.79
N TYR A 33 -5.54 3.21 -2.57
CA TYR A 33 -6.33 4.43 -2.47
C TYR A 33 -5.79 5.46 -3.44
N TRP A 34 -6.60 6.46 -3.79
CA TRP A 34 -6.21 7.59 -4.63
C TRP A 34 -6.11 7.31 -6.14
N ASN A 35 -6.64 8.23 -6.95
CA ASN A 35 -6.62 8.20 -8.41
C ASN A 35 -5.26 7.83 -9.01
N TYR A 36 -4.16 8.38 -8.49
CA TYR A 36 -2.83 8.10 -9.02
C TYR A 36 -2.40 6.64 -8.83
N ASN A 37 -2.75 5.99 -7.71
CA ASN A 37 -2.43 4.57 -7.52
C ASN A 37 -3.28 3.67 -8.41
N TYR A 38 -4.56 4.00 -8.59
CA TYR A 38 -5.42 3.28 -9.55
C TYR A 38 -4.89 3.43 -10.98
N GLY A 39 -4.42 4.62 -11.37
CA GLY A 39 -3.79 4.87 -12.65
C GLY A 39 -2.49 4.08 -12.87
N GLU A 40 -1.56 4.13 -11.93
CA GLU A 40 -0.30 3.38 -12.00
C GLU A 40 -0.52 1.86 -11.99
N ALA A 41 -1.38 1.35 -11.10
CA ALA A 41 -1.73 -0.07 -11.06
C ALA A 41 -2.40 -0.52 -12.37
N GLY A 42 -3.34 0.29 -12.89
CA GLY A 42 -4.02 0.01 -14.14
C GLY A 42 -3.07 -0.05 -15.33
N LYS A 43 -2.12 0.88 -15.39
CA LYS A 43 -1.05 0.88 -16.40
C LYS A 43 -0.16 -0.36 -16.31
N ALA A 44 0.27 -0.74 -15.10
CA ALA A 44 1.13 -1.90 -14.88
C ALA A 44 0.43 -3.23 -15.25
N LEU A 45 -0.86 -3.34 -14.91
CA LEU A 45 -1.67 -4.55 -15.14
C LEU A 45 -2.39 -4.55 -16.49
N LYS A 46 -2.32 -3.44 -17.24
CA LYS A 46 -3.02 -3.21 -18.51
C LYS A 46 -4.54 -3.37 -18.40
N VAL A 47 -5.10 -2.82 -17.31
CA VAL A 47 -6.53 -2.78 -17.01
C VAL A 47 -6.90 -1.33 -16.69
N ASP A 48 -8.03 -0.83 -17.20
CA ASP A 48 -8.44 0.56 -16.95
C ASP A 48 -9.06 0.74 -15.55
N LEU A 49 -8.20 0.72 -14.54
CA LEU A 49 -8.60 0.88 -13.14
C LEU A 49 -8.89 2.34 -12.77
N LEU A 50 -8.48 3.31 -13.60
CA LEU A 50 -8.74 4.73 -13.33
C LEU A 50 -10.21 5.08 -13.61
N ASN A 51 -10.79 4.53 -14.67
CA ASN A 51 -12.21 4.71 -14.99
C ASN A 51 -13.10 3.60 -14.43
N HIS A 52 -12.55 2.40 -14.21
CA HIS A 52 -13.30 1.23 -13.71
C HIS A 52 -12.66 0.60 -12.47
N PRO A 53 -12.56 1.32 -11.34
CA PRO A 53 -11.97 0.77 -10.11
C PRO A 53 -12.79 -0.39 -9.52
N GLU A 54 -14.07 -0.49 -9.84
CA GLU A 54 -14.96 -1.59 -9.43
C GLU A 54 -14.51 -2.96 -9.94
N TYR A 55 -13.69 -3.03 -10.99
CA TYR A 55 -13.15 -4.30 -11.47
C TYR A 55 -12.34 -5.04 -10.41
N ILE A 56 -11.70 -4.31 -9.49
CA ILE A 56 -10.95 -4.90 -8.38
C ILE A 56 -11.87 -5.70 -7.45
N GLU A 57 -13.10 -5.24 -7.22
CA GLU A 57 -14.07 -5.91 -6.34
C GLU A 57 -14.78 -7.08 -7.04
N GLN A 58 -14.91 -7.01 -8.36
CA GLN A 58 -15.64 -7.98 -9.16
C GLN A 58 -14.78 -9.19 -9.58
N ASN A 59 -13.46 -9.08 -9.50
CA ASN A 59 -12.53 -10.10 -9.96
C ASN A 59 -11.43 -10.39 -8.93
N ALA A 60 -11.50 -11.57 -8.31
CA ALA A 60 -10.55 -11.97 -7.27
C ALA A 60 -9.10 -12.06 -7.79
N THR A 61 -8.89 -12.53 -9.02
CA THR A 61 -7.54 -12.58 -9.62
C THR A 61 -6.97 -11.18 -9.75
N LEU A 62 -7.76 -10.23 -10.25
CA LEU A 62 -7.35 -8.83 -10.37
C LEU A 62 -7.11 -8.20 -8.99
N ALA A 63 -7.93 -8.52 -8.00
CA ALA A 63 -7.73 -8.06 -6.62
C ALA A 63 -6.37 -8.48 -6.05
N PHE A 64 -5.96 -9.73 -6.28
CA PHE A 64 -4.64 -10.21 -5.86
C PHE A 64 -3.51 -9.66 -6.73
N GLN A 65 -3.71 -9.47 -8.03
CA GLN A 65 -2.71 -8.82 -8.90
C GLN A 65 -2.42 -7.39 -8.45
N VAL A 66 -3.45 -6.61 -8.10
CA VAL A 66 -3.29 -5.26 -7.52
C VAL A 66 -2.57 -5.32 -6.17
N ALA A 67 -2.90 -6.30 -5.32
CA ALA A 67 -2.24 -6.47 -4.04
C ALA A 67 -0.74 -6.78 -4.19
N ILE A 68 -0.38 -7.68 -5.11
CA ILE A 68 1.02 -8.00 -5.44
C ILE A 68 1.71 -6.77 -6.04
N TRP A 69 1.05 -6.05 -6.95
CA TRP A 69 1.59 -4.80 -7.49
C TRP A 69 1.92 -3.81 -6.36
N ARG A 70 1.00 -3.60 -5.41
CA ARG A 70 1.21 -2.70 -4.27
C ARG A 70 2.36 -3.15 -3.36
N TRP A 71 2.54 -4.46 -3.20
CA TRP A 71 3.63 -5.06 -2.43
C TRP A 71 5.00 -4.91 -3.11
N MET A 72 5.05 -5.05 -4.44
CA MET A 72 6.28 -5.04 -5.23
C MET A 72 6.71 -3.64 -5.69
N THR A 73 5.82 -2.65 -5.68
CA THR A 73 6.07 -1.35 -6.31
C THR A 73 6.40 -0.26 -5.30
N PRO A 74 7.55 0.43 -5.44
CA PRO A 74 7.83 1.68 -4.74
C PRO A 74 6.86 2.78 -5.16
N ILE A 75 6.03 3.28 -4.24
CA ILE A 75 5.01 4.31 -4.54
C ILE A 75 5.59 5.74 -4.49
N LYS A 76 6.68 5.95 -3.74
CA LYS A 76 7.35 7.26 -3.61
C LYS A 76 8.82 7.13 -4.01
N GLU A 77 9.38 8.17 -4.64
CA GLU A 77 10.72 8.21 -5.25
C GLU A 77 11.88 7.82 -4.31
N HIS A 78 11.67 7.87 -2.99
CA HIS A 78 12.67 7.51 -1.98
C HIS A 78 12.20 6.46 -0.98
N GLN A 79 11.09 5.78 -1.27
CA GLN A 79 10.66 4.63 -0.49
C GLN A 79 11.04 3.32 -1.21
N PRO A 80 11.49 2.29 -0.48
CA PRO A 80 11.63 0.96 -1.06
C PRO A 80 10.26 0.32 -1.32
N SER A 81 10.24 -0.81 -2.05
CA SER A 81 9.06 -1.67 -2.08
C SER A 81 8.88 -2.38 -0.74
N ALA A 82 7.65 -2.78 -0.41
CA ALA A 82 7.41 -3.59 0.80
C ALA A 82 8.16 -4.93 0.72
N HIS A 83 8.22 -5.52 -0.49
CA HIS A 83 9.00 -6.72 -0.76
C HIS A 83 10.48 -6.58 -0.43
N ASP A 84 11.15 -5.54 -0.94
CA ASP A 84 12.59 -5.34 -0.73
C ASP A 84 12.93 -5.15 0.76
N VAL A 85 12.05 -4.48 1.51
CA VAL A 85 12.20 -4.35 2.97
C VAL A 85 12.03 -5.70 3.64
N PHE A 86 10.99 -6.45 3.27
CA PHE A 86 10.64 -7.70 3.90
C PHE A 86 11.71 -8.78 3.73
N ILE A 87 12.31 -8.88 2.53
CA ILE A 87 13.38 -9.86 2.25
C ILE A 87 14.78 -9.37 2.66
N GLY A 88 14.91 -8.15 3.20
CA GLY A 88 16.18 -7.58 3.64
C GLY A 88 17.08 -7.05 2.52
N TYR A 89 16.56 -6.83 1.31
CA TYR A 89 17.30 -6.23 0.19
C TYR A 89 17.49 -4.73 0.38
N TRP A 90 16.49 -4.03 0.91
CA TRP A 90 16.59 -2.62 1.27
C TRP A 90 17.58 -2.42 2.43
N LYS A 91 18.53 -1.51 2.24
CA LYS A 91 19.50 -1.08 3.26
C LYS A 91 19.10 0.28 3.83
N PRO A 92 18.78 0.37 5.13
CA PRO A 92 18.44 1.64 5.76
C PRO A 92 19.54 2.69 5.58
N THR A 93 19.14 3.91 5.22
CA THR A 93 20.05 5.06 5.21
C THR A 93 20.29 5.57 6.64
N LYS A 94 21.22 6.51 6.81
CA LYS A 94 21.42 7.19 8.10
C LYS A 94 20.14 7.89 8.60
N ASN A 95 19.34 8.45 7.70
CA ASN A 95 18.08 9.10 8.08
C ASN A 95 17.02 8.07 8.51
N ASP A 96 17.05 6.87 7.94
CA ASP A 96 16.16 5.78 8.34
C ASP A 96 16.49 5.28 9.73
N THR A 97 17.77 5.02 10.02
CA THR A 97 18.20 4.56 11.34
C THR A 97 17.95 5.61 12.42
N LEU A 98 18.20 6.90 12.13
CA LEU A 98 17.85 8.01 13.04
C LEU A 98 16.34 8.12 13.30
N ALA A 99 15.52 7.67 12.37
CA ALA A 99 14.06 7.62 12.51
C ALA A 99 13.55 6.25 13.01
N ASN A 100 14.43 5.40 13.55
CA ASN A 100 14.14 4.05 14.04
C ASN A 100 13.52 3.11 12.99
N ARG A 101 13.78 3.35 11.70
CA ARG A 101 13.42 2.42 10.61
C ARG A 101 14.57 1.45 10.37
N VAL A 102 14.33 0.18 10.71
CA VAL A 102 15.26 -0.94 10.51
C VAL A 102 14.60 -2.04 9.68
N SER A 103 15.38 -2.85 8.96
CA SER A 103 14.84 -3.93 8.12
C SER A 103 14.02 -4.93 8.94
N GLY A 104 12.93 -5.41 8.36
CA GLY A 104 12.00 -6.35 9.00
C GLY A 104 10.53 -5.97 8.80
N PHE A 105 9.64 -6.69 9.49
CA PHE A 105 8.20 -6.52 9.32
C PHE A 105 7.71 -5.13 9.75
N GLY A 106 8.30 -4.52 10.79
CA GLY A 106 7.96 -3.17 11.22
C GLY A 106 8.19 -2.11 10.14
N ALA A 107 9.32 -2.14 9.44
CA ALA A 107 9.56 -1.23 8.31
C ALA A 107 8.69 -1.57 7.10
N THR A 108 8.35 -2.85 6.90
CA THR A 108 7.39 -3.27 5.87
C THR A 108 6.01 -2.64 6.12
N MET A 109 5.55 -2.67 7.37
CA MET A 109 4.32 -1.97 7.79
C MET A 109 4.42 -0.46 7.60
N ASN A 110 5.58 0.15 7.87
CA ASN A 110 5.78 1.58 7.67
C ASN A 110 5.63 1.98 6.19
N VAL A 111 6.18 1.19 5.25
CA VAL A 111 6.02 1.42 3.80
C VAL A 111 4.57 1.31 3.35
N LEU A 112 3.78 0.41 3.94
CA LEU A 112 2.40 0.17 3.54
C LEU A 112 1.40 1.13 4.21
N TYR A 113 1.60 1.41 5.50
CA TYR A 113 0.61 2.00 6.39
C TYR A 113 1.19 3.04 7.36
N GLY A 114 2.37 3.59 7.07
CA GLY A 114 3.11 4.46 8.01
C GLY A 114 2.28 5.57 8.64
N ASP A 115 1.38 6.20 7.88
CA ASP A 115 0.52 7.30 8.34
C ASP A 115 -0.58 6.85 9.34
N ILE A 116 -0.86 5.54 9.42
CA ILE A 116 -1.93 4.96 10.24
C ILE A 116 -1.38 4.18 11.43
N VAL A 117 -0.21 3.51 11.28
CA VAL A 117 0.26 2.53 12.28
C VAL A 117 1.61 2.87 12.91
N CYS A 118 2.34 3.89 12.44
CA CYS A 118 3.69 4.21 12.92
C CYS A 118 3.76 5.57 13.62
N GLY A 119 4.77 5.76 14.48
CA GLY A 119 5.13 7.07 15.06
C GLY A 119 4.21 7.60 16.16
N GLN A 120 3.20 6.83 16.57
CA GLN A 120 2.17 7.24 17.53
C GLN A 120 2.03 6.32 18.75
N GLY A 121 2.99 5.41 18.94
CA GLY A 121 2.92 4.36 19.96
C GLY A 121 1.97 3.22 19.59
N ASP A 122 1.61 2.42 20.58
CA ASP A 122 0.73 1.26 20.40
C ASP A 122 -0.65 1.70 19.94
N ASN A 123 -1.14 1.05 18.87
CA ASN A 123 -2.49 1.25 18.37
C ASN A 123 -3.07 -0.08 17.88
N ASP A 124 -4.40 -0.19 17.92
CA ASP A 124 -5.10 -1.43 17.61
C ASP A 124 -4.89 -1.90 16.17
N SER A 125 -4.74 -0.97 15.22
CA SER A 125 -4.48 -1.31 13.81
C SER A 125 -3.12 -1.97 13.63
N MET A 126 -2.09 -1.44 14.28
CA MET A 126 -0.75 -2.02 14.32
C MET A 126 -0.79 -3.40 14.96
N ASN A 127 -1.43 -3.52 16.12
CA ASN A 127 -1.51 -4.78 16.87
C ASN A 127 -2.22 -5.86 16.05
N ASN A 128 -3.32 -5.52 15.36
CA ASN A 128 -4.05 -6.46 14.50
C ASN A 128 -3.16 -7.00 13.37
N ILE A 129 -2.40 -6.13 12.70
CA ILE A 129 -1.47 -6.54 11.63
C ILE A 129 -0.37 -7.46 12.18
N ILE A 130 0.22 -7.11 13.32
CA ILE A 130 1.26 -7.92 13.97
C ILE A 130 0.71 -9.29 14.39
N SER A 131 -0.49 -9.34 14.97
CA SER A 131 -1.12 -10.62 15.37
C SER A 131 -1.34 -11.56 14.19
N HIS A 132 -1.78 -11.05 13.03
CA HIS A 132 -1.92 -11.88 11.83
C HIS A 132 -0.57 -12.37 11.32
N TYR A 133 0.45 -11.51 11.32
CA TYR A 133 1.80 -11.90 10.91
C TYR A 133 2.35 -13.03 11.79
N LEU A 134 2.28 -12.88 13.11
CA LEU A 134 2.73 -13.90 14.06
C LEU A 134 1.94 -15.21 13.94
N TYR A 135 0.62 -15.12 13.72
CA TYR A 135 -0.23 -16.29 13.48
C TYR A 135 0.22 -17.09 12.25
N TYR A 136 0.51 -16.43 11.13
CA TYR A 136 0.96 -17.13 9.92
C TYR A 136 2.38 -17.67 10.05
N LEU A 137 3.27 -16.98 10.78
CA LEU A 137 4.60 -17.49 11.09
C LEU A 137 4.52 -18.80 11.90
N ASP A 138 3.66 -18.84 12.91
CA ASP A 138 3.41 -20.04 13.73
C ASP A 138 2.88 -21.20 12.89
N LEU A 139 1.89 -20.96 12.03
CA LEU A 139 1.37 -21.97 11.10
C LEU A 139 2.44 -22.52 10.14
N MET A 140 3.41 -21.70 9.75
CA MET A 140 4.50 -22.09 8.85
C MET A 140 5.72 -22.68 9.58
N GLY A 141 5.76 -22.62 10.92
CA GLY A 141 6.88 -23.10 11.73
C GLY A 141 8.16 -22.28 11.57
N VAL A 142 8.05 -20.97 11.36
CA VAL A 142 9.17 -20.03 11.19
C VAL A 142 9.07 -18.87 12.20
N GLY A 143 10.21 -18.26 12.55
CA GLY A 143 10.29 -17.17 13.53
C GLY A 143 11.47 -16.24 13.29
#